data_AF-A0A317MME1-F1
#
_entry.id   AF-A0A317MME1-F1
#
_cell.length_a   1.000
_cell.length_b   1.000
_cell.length_c   1.000
_cell.angle_alpha   90.00
_cell.angle_beta   90.00
_cell.angle_gamma   90.00
#
_symmetry.space_group_name_H-M   'P 1'
#
loop_
_entity.id
_entity.type
_entity.pdbx_description
1 polymer ?
#
loop_
_entity_poly.entity_id
_entity_poly.type
_entity_poly.pdbx_seq_one_letter_code
_entity_poly.pdbx_strand_id
1 'polypeptide(L)'
;MSASASGPTPDGSVAKLIEIAEKPTLGQRLISWASRPPGRLYIPACAVIGLVLLFEDSMPAGHLPTFVVGLGGGLLLAGMGALRLGIALAVARPMIRHYWLRWISAPLIAFVALSLAVADVPLQTRVQASSEQLLELRDEVADPTTIPRNGEWTGLYALRSVSVADDVTHYEVEKAGLLKPAGLAHSTEEIPVGVFVPGQGSRIYEHVSGDWYVWVDH
;
A
#
# COMPACT_ATOMS: atom_id res chain seq x y z
N MET A 1 79.25 1.63 22.27
CA MET A 1 78.13 1.97 23.16
C MET A 1 76.97 2.42 22.30
N SER A 2 75.93 1.61 22.21
CA SER A 2 74.74 1.83 21.37
C SER A 2 73.64 2.50 22.19
N ALA A 3 73.02 3.55 21.65
CA ALA A 3 71.77 4.08 22.17
C ALA A 3 70.81 4.26 20.99
N SER A 4 70.00 3.23 20.72
CA SER A 4 68.83 3.32 19.86
C SER A 4 67.70 3.97 20.67
N ALA A 5 67.38 5.23 20.38
CA ALA A 5 66.18 5.88 20.90
C ALA A 5 64.97 5.36 20.10
N SER A 6 64.27 4.38 20.65
CA SER A 6 62.95 3.94 20.18
C SER A 6 61.90 4.97 20.58
N GLY A 7 61.42 5.76 19.61
CA GLY A 7 60.22 6.58 19.77
C GLY A 7 58.96 5.72 19.94
N PRO A 8 57.88 6.26 20.52
CA PRO A 8 56.68 5.50 20.81
C PRO A 8 55.99 5.03 19.51
N THR A 9 55.80 3.72 19.39
CA THR A 9 55.06 3.08 18.29
C THR A 9 53.59 3.51 18.29
N PRO A 10 53.07 4.05 17.16
CA PRO A 10 51.71 4.60 17.07
C PRO A 10 50.59 3.57 17.27
N ASP A 11 50.88 2.27 17.07
CA ASP A 11 49.90 1.19 17.20
C ASP A 11 49.40 0.97 18.63
N GLY A 12 50.20 1.30 19.65
CA GLY A 12 49.82 1.15 21.06
C GLY A 12 48.86 2.25 21.56
N SER A 13 48.82 3.40 20.90
CA SER A 13 48.02 4.56 21.33
C SER A 13 46.55 4.40 20.94
N VAL A 14 46.28 3.89 19.73
CA VAL A 14 44.91 3.66 19.24
C VAL A 14 44.23 2.52 20.02
N ALA A 15 44.96 1.44 20.32
CA ALA A 15 44.45 0.33 21.12
C ALA A 15 44.03 0.78 22.53
N LYS A 16 44.83 1.65 23.17
CA LYS A 16 44.50 2.25 24.48
C LYS A 16 43.30 3.20 24.40
N LEU A 17 43.15 3.94 23.31
CA LEU A 17 42.00 4.83 23.10
C LEU A 17 40.69 4.04 22.87
N ILE A 18 40.77 2.86 22.25
CA ILE A 18 39.63 1.94 22.09
C ILE A 18 39.27 1.27 23.43
N GLU A 19 40.27 0.97 24.27
CA GLU A 19 40.07 0.43 25.62
C GLU A 19 39.41 1.43 26.58
N ILE A 20 39.72 2.73 26.41
CA ILE A 20 39.14 3.85 27.20
C ILE A 20 37.79 4.32 26.63
N ALA A 21 37.47 3.98 25.39
CA ALA A 21 36.21 4.36 24.77
C ALA A 21 35.04 3.60 25.43
N GLU A 22 34.30 4.32 26.28
CA GLU A 22 33.09 3.83 26.92
C GLU A 22 32.12 3.30 25.85
N LYS A 23 31.62 2.06 26.04
CA LYS A 23 30.72 1.44 25.06
C LYS A 23 29.50 2.34 24.88
N PRO A 24 29.10 2.67 23.63
CA PRO A 24 28.01 3.58 23.41
C PRO A 24 26.71 3.01 23.98
N THR A 25 26.01 3.83 24.77
CA THR A 25 24.74 3.47 25.40
C THR A 25 23.67 3.20 24.34
N LEU A 26 22.61 2.48 24.69
CA LEU A 26 21.50 2.20 23.76
C LEU A 26 20.91 3.49 23.18
N GLY A 27 20.82 4.56 23.98
CA GLY A 27 20.36 5.87 23.52
C GLY A 27 21.30 6.52 22.49
N GLN A 28 22.62 6.46 22.70
CA GLN A 28 23.61 6.96 21.75
C GLN A 28 23.60 6.17 20.43
N ARG A 29 23.38 4.85 20.50
CA ARG A 29 23.20 4.00 19.31
C ARG A 29 21.92 4.38 18.55
N LEU A 30 20.81 4.62 19.25
CA LEU A 30 19.55 5.06 18.65
C LEU A 30 19.70 6.43 17.96
N ILE A 31 20.32 7.40 18.65
CA ILE A 31 20.53 8.76 18.12
C ILE A 31 21.45 8.73 16.89
N SER A 32 22.55 7.98 16.96
CA SER A 32 23.49 7.86 15.82
C SER A 32 22.88 7.14 14.63
N TRP A 33 21.98 6.17 14.85
CA TRP A 33 21.22 5.54 13.77
C TRP A 33 20.16 6.49 13.21
N ALA A 34 19.41 7.19 14.05
CA ALA A 34 18.30 8.06 13.65
C ALA A 34 18.75 9.33 12.93
N SER A 35 19.90 9.89 13.33
CA SER A 35 20.50 11.09 12.71
C SER A 35 21.10 10.86 11.33
N ARG A 36 21.31 9.60 10.92
CA ARG A 36 21.76 9.27 9.57
C ARG A 36 20.61 9.48 8.58
N PRO A 37 20.91 10.00 7.37
CA PRO A 37 19.89 10.20 6.35
C PRO A 37 19.19 8.86 6.03
N PRO A 38 17.89 8.90 5.65
CA PRO A 38 17.16 7.71 5.28
C PRO A 38 17.94 6.88 4.26
N GLY A 39 18.14 5.60 4.59
CA GLY A 39 19.00 4.71 3.81
C GLY A 39 18.43 4.43 2.42
N ARG A 40 19.28 3.97 1.51
CA ARG A 40 18.91 3.63 0.12
C ARG A 40 17.76 2.63 -0.01
N LEU A 41 17.49 1.82 1.03
CA LEU A 41 16.42 0.83 1.03
C LEU A 41 15.10 1.34 1.65
N TYR A 42 15.14 2.39 2.47
CA TYR A 42 13.94 2.88 3.15
C TYR A 42 12.93 3.50 2.20
N ILE A 43 13.40 4.40 1.31
CA ILE A 43 12.53 5.08 0.36
C ILE A 43 11.88 4.07 -0.62
N PRO A 44 12.64 3.13 -1.25
CA PRO A 44 12.02 2.08 -2.04
C PRO A 44 11.03 1.22 -1.25
N ALA A 45 11.32 0.88 0.00
CA ALA A 45 10.38 0.11 0.84
C ALA A 45 9.07 0.89 1.06
N CYS A 46 9.14 2.19 1.33
CA CYS A 46 7.95 3.05 1.42
C CYS A 46 7.17 3.09 0.10
N ALA A 47 7.88 3.19 -1.04
CA ALA A 47 7.24 3.17 -2.35
C ALA A 47 6.52 1.84 -2.62
N VAL A 48 7.17 0.70 -2.32
CA VAL A 48 6.58 -0.63 -2.49
C VAL A 48 5.33 -0.79 -1.61
N ILE A 49 5.39 -0.40 -0.35
CA ILE A 49 4.21 -0.47 0.54
C ILE A 49 3.10 0.47 0.06
N GLY A 50 3.43 1.67 -0.42
CA GLY A 50 2.46 2.58 -1.04
C GLY A 50 1.76 1.94 -2.23
N LEU A 51 2.51 1.24 -3.11
CA LEU A 51 1.93 0.51 -4.24
C LEU A 51 1.05 -0.67 -3.80
N VAL A 52 1.42 -1.39 -2.74
CA VAL A 52 0.59 -2.47 -2.18
C VAL A 52 -0.74 -1.93 -1.67
N LEU A 53 -0.73 -0.78 -1.00
CA LEU A 53 -1.95 -0.12 -0.53
C LEU A 53 -2.81 0.38 -1.70
N LEU A 54 -2.21 0.99 -2.73
CA LEU A 54 -2.95 1.41 -3.93
C LEU A 54 -3.54 0.22 -4.71
N PHE A 55 -2.84 -0.92 -4.73
CA PHE A 55 -3.38 -2.15 -5.30
C PHE A 55 -4.56 -2.67 -4.50
N GLU A 56 -4.48 -2.63 -3.17
CA GLU A 56 -5.57 -3.03 -2.28
C GLU A 56 -6.81 -2.15 -2.48
N ASP A 57 -6.61 -0.84 -2.57
CA ASP A 57 -7.65 0.16 -2.87
C ASP A 57 -8.30 -0.05 -4.26
N SER A 58 -7.56 -0.58 -5.23
CA SER A 58 -8.10 -0.89 -6.56
C SER A 58 -8.99 -2.14 -6.62
N MET A 59 -9.10 -2.91 -5.53
CA MET A 59 -9.93 -4.11 -5.46
C MET A 59 -11.32 -3.78 -4.90
N PRO A 60 -12.40 -4.31 -5.50
CA PRO A 60 -13.76 -4.05 -5.01
C PRO A 60 -13.90 -4.58 -3.57
N ALA A 61 -14.24 -3.67 -2.65
CA ALA A 61 -14.36 -3.93 -1.21
C ALA A 61 -13.10 -4.52 -0.53
N GLY A 62 -11.93 -4.22 -1.11
CA GLY A 62 -10.62 -4.55 -0.55
C GLY A 62 -10.18 -5.99 -0.79
N HIS A 63 -8.95 -6.28 -0.37
CA HIS A 63 -8.33 -7.61 -0.47
C HIS A 63 -7.53 -7.92 0.80
N LEU A 64 -8.06 -8.81 1.65
CA LEU A 64 -7.60 -9.00 3.03
C LEU A 64 -6.08 -9.27 3.15
N PRO A 65 -5.44 -10.15 2.35
CA PRO A 65 -4.01 -10.39 2.48
C PRO A 65 -3.16 -9.14 2.23
N THR A 66 -3.52 -8.34 1.23
CA THR A 66 -2.77 -7.12 0.89
C THR A 66 -3.06 -6.01 1.87
N PHE A 67 -4.27 -5.96 2.43
CA PHE A 67 -4.61 -5.01 3.51
C PHE A 67 -3.72 -5.23 4.74
N VAL A 68 -3.58 -6.47 5.20
CA VAL A 68 -2.75 -6.79 6.38
C VAL A 68 -1.28 -6.45 6.12
N VAL A 69 -0.75 -6.82 4.95
CA VAL A 69 0.65 -6.54 4.60
C VAL A 69 0.90 -5.04 4.41
N GLY A 70 0.00 -4.35 3.70
CA GLY A 70 0.08 -2.92 3.43
C GLY A 70 -0.03 -2.09 4.69
N LEU A 71 -1.05 -2.34 5.53
CA LEU A 71 -1.26 -1.62 6.79
C LEU A 71 -0.14 -1.91 7.78
N GLY A 72 0.21 -3.18 7.99
CA GLY A 72 1.27 -3.58 8.92
C GLY A 72 2.64 -3.02 8.52
N GLY A 73 3.01 -3.18 7.25
CA GLY A 73 4.24 -2.62 6.70
C GLY A 73 4.25 -1.09 6.73
N GLY A 74 3.12 -0.46 6.40
CA GLY A 74 2.94 0.99 6.40
C GLY A 74 3.12 1.60 7.79
N LEU A 75 2.46 1.04 8.80
CA LEU A 75 2.59 1.48 10.20
C LEU A 75 4.02 1.33 10.71
N LEU A 76 4.69 0.21 10.39
CA LEU A 76 6.07 -0.01 10.78
C LEU A 76 7.02 1.03 10.16
N LEU A 77 6.90 1.27 8.84
CA LEU A 77 7.73 2.24 8.14
C LEU A 77 7.43 3.68 8.58
N ALA A 78 6.17 4.01 8.84
CA ALA A 78 5.74 5.30 9.34
C ALA A 78 6.27 5.55 10.76
N GLY A 79 6.12 4.58 11.66
CA GLY A 79 6.66 4.64 13.02
C GLY A 79 8.18 4.80 13.02
N MET A 80 8.88 4.04 12.16
CA MET A 80 10.31 4.18 11.97
C MET A 80 10.70 5.57 11.44
N GLY A 81 9.97 6.09 10.46
CA GLY A 81 10.18 7.43 9.90
C GLY A 81 9.95 8.55 10.90
N ALA A 82 8.84 8.49 11.64
CA ALA A 82 8.48 9.45 12.67
C ALA A 82 9.52 9.49 13.81
N LEU A 83 9.97 8.32 14.26
CA LEU A 83 11.02 8.21 15.28
C LEU A 83 12.33 8.85 14.78
N ARG A 84 12.75 8.54 13.55
CA ARG A 84 13.98 9.11 12.98
C ARG A 84 13.87 10.62 12.83
N LEU A 85 12.75 11.10 12.29
CA LEU A 85 12.53 12.53 12.06
C LEU A 85 12.46 13.30 13.37
N GLY A 86 11.77 12.78 14.39
CA GLY A 86 11.68 13.39 15.71
C GLY A 86 13.06 13.55 16.38
N ILE A 87 13.87 12.50 16.35
CA ILE A 87 15.24 12.55 16.91
C ILE A 87 16.13 13.49 16.09
N ALA A 88 16.04 13.44 14.75
CA ALA A 88 16.86 14.28 13.88
C ALA A 88 16.50 15.77 14.01
N LEU A 89 15.23 16.11 14.22
CA LEU A 89 14.80 17.50 14.49
C LEU A 89 15.32 18.03 15.84
N ALA A 90 15.51 17.15 16.81
CA ALA A 90 16.06 17.49 18.12
C ALA A 90 17.60 17.65 18.11
N VAL A 91 18.33 16.80 17.38
CA VAL A 91 19.80 16.67 17.52
C VAL A 91 20.59 16.97 16.23
N ALA A 92 19.98 16.83 15.05
CA ALA A 92 20.69 16.78 13.77
C ALA A 92 20.10 17.71 12.69
N ARG A 93 19.59 18.90 13.07
CA ARG A 93 19.00 19.89 12.14
C ARG A 93 19.87 20.25 10.93
N PRO A 94 21.20 20.43 11.04
CA PRO A 94 22.05 20.72 9.88
C PRO A 94 22.06 19.58 8.85
N MET A 95 21.99 18.33 9.32
CA MET A 95 21.96 17.13 8.48
C MET A 95 20.63 17.02 7.71
N ILE A 96 19.53 17.39 8.36
CA ILE A 96 18.21 17.47 7.70
C ILE A 96 18.26 18.49 6.57
N ARG A 97 18.83 19.68 6.82
CA ARG A 97 18.88 20.74 5.79
C ARG A 97 19.67 20.32 4.55
N HIS A 98 20.78 19.58 4.73
CA HIS A 98 21.60 19.10 3.61
C HIS A 98 20.93 17.97 2.82
N TYR A 99 20.23 17.04 3.49
CA TYR A 99 19.59 15.88 2.87
C TYR A 99 18.05 15.97 2.84
N TRP A 100 17.50 17.18 2.79
CA TRP A 100 16.08 17.45 3.03
C TRP A 100 15.16 16.66 2.09
N LEU A 101 15.56 16.48 0.83
CA LEU A 101 14.79 15.73 -0.17
C LEU A 101 14.55 14.27 0.28
N ARG A 102 15.55 13.64 0.90
CA ARG A 102 15.40 12.26 1.40
C ARG A 102 14.45 12.18 2.60
N TRP A 103 14.42 13.23 3.41
CA TRP A 103 13.54 13.32 4.59
C TRP A 103 12.09 13.56 4.19
N ILE A 104 11.82 14.37 3.17
CA ILE A 104 10.46 14.63 2.69
C ILE A 104 9.92 13.55 1.75
N SER A 105 10.79 12.72 1.15
CA SER A 105 10.38 11.68 0.19
C SER A 105 9.32 10.72 0.75
N ALA A 106 9.53 10.18 1.96
CA ALA A 106 8.58 9.22 2.54
C ALA A 106 7.22 9.86 2.88
N PRO A 107 7.16 11.04 3.53
CA PRO A 107 5.90 11.79 3.68
C PRO A 107 5.22 12.12 2.35
N LEU A 108 5.99 12.49 1.32
CA LEU A 108 5.45 12.81 0.01
C LEU A 108 4.82 11.58 -0.66
N ILE A 109 5.49 10.42 -0.60
CA ILE A 109 4.97 9.15 -1.10
C ILE A 109 3.66 8.81 -0.37
N ALA A 110 3.64 8.90 0.95
CA ALA A 110 2.44 8.64 1.75
C ALA A 110 1.30 9.61 1.40
N PHE A 111 1.61 10.89 1.24
CA PHE A 111 0.65 11.93 0.86
C PHE A 111 0.04 11.66 -0.52
N VAL A 112 0.86 11.31 -1.51
CA VAL A 112 0.39 10.97 -2.86
C VAL A 112 -0.48 9.71 -2.83
N ALA A 113 -0.03 8.64 -2.15
CA ALA A 113 -0.81 7.41 -2.04
C ALA A 113 -2.16 7.63 -1.38
N LEU A 114 -2.20 8.39 -0.27
CA LEU A 114 -3.44 8.70 0.43
C LEU A 114 -4.37 9.58 -0.42
N SER A 115 -3.81 10.55 -1.14
CA SER A 115 -4.59 11.44 -2.01
C SER A 115 -5.23 10.68 -3.17
N LEU A 116 -4.53 9.69 -3.73
CA LEU A 116 -5.06 8.81 -4.77
C LEU A 116 -6.17 7.91 -4.24
N ALA A 117 -5.97 7.31 -3.06
CA ALA A 117 -6.97 6.45 -2.42
C ALA A 117 -8.24 7.22 -2.04
N VAL A 118 -8.12 8.39 -1.42
CA VAL A 118 -9.27 9.23 -1.04
C VAL A 118 -10.10 9.69 -2.26
N ALA A 119 -9.47 9.77 -3.42
CA ALA A 119 -10.14 10.14 -4.67
C ALA A 119 -10.62 8.92 -5.48
N ASP A 120 -10.52 7.70 -4.93
CA ASP A 120 -10.89 6.43 -5.57
C ASP A 120 -10.22 6.21 -6.94
N VAL A 121 -9.08 6.87 -7.18
CA VAL A 121 -8.40 6.85 -8.49
C VAL A 121 -7.94 5.44 -8.87
N PRO A 122 -7.33 4.64 -7.98
CA PRO A 122 -6.91 3.28 -8.31
C PRO A 122 -8.07 2.39 -8.77
N LEU A 123 -9.20 2.41 -8.05
CA LEU A 123 -10.38 1.63 -8.39
C LEU A 123 -10.99 2.11 -9.72
N GLN A 124 -11.28 3.41 -9.85
CA GLN A 124 -11.86 3.96 -11.07
C GLN A 124 -10.99 3.69 -12.29
N THR A 125 -9.67 3.87 -12.19
CA THR A 125 -8.74 3.63 -13.31
C THR A 125 -8.75 2.17 -13.72
N ARG A 126 -8.79 1.24 -12.75
CA ARG A 126 -8.78 -0.20 -13.03
C ARG A 126 -10.09 -0.68 -13.65
N VAL A 127 -11.22 -0.14 -13.19
CA VAL A 127 -12.55 -0.39 -13.78
C VAL A 127 -12.60 0.15 -15.20
N GLN A 128 -12.20 1.40 -15.42
CA GLN A 128 -12.16 2.01 -16.75
C GLN A 128 -11.26 1.25 -17.72
N ALA A 129 -10.10 0.78 -17.27
CA ALA A 129 -9.20 -0.03 -18.10
C ALA A 129 -9.74 -1.44 -18.41
N SER A 130 -10.74 -1.92 -17.66
CA SER A 130 -11.34 -3.25 -17.82
C SER A 130 -12.74 -3.23 -18.42
N SER A 131 -13.35 -2.05 -18.58
CA SER A 131 -14.78 -1.90 -18.85
C SER A 131 -15.20 -2.53 -20.17
N GLU A 132 -14.46 -2.31 -21.24
CA GLU A 132 -14.73 -2.86 -22.58
C GLU A 132 -14.81 -4.39 -22.54
N GLN A 133 -13.80 -5.05 -21.98
CA GLN A 133 -13.75 -6.52 -21.89
C GLN A 133 -14.82 -7.09 -20.95
N LEU A 134 -15.16 -6.38 -19.87
CA LEU A 134 -16.24 -6.81 -18.98
C LEU A 134 -17.60 -6.69 -19.67
N LEU A 135 -17.82 -5.63 -20.46
CA LEU A 135 -19.05 -5.46 -21.25
C LEU A 135 -19.17 -6.47 -22.39
N GLU A 136 -18.08 -6.79 -23.08
CA GLU A 136 -18.05 -7.88 -24.06
C GLU A 136 -18.45 -9.21 -23.41
N LEU A 137 -17.95 -9.48 -22.20
CA LEU A 137 -18.33 -10.67 -21.44
C LEU A 137 -19.81 -10.68 -21.07
N ARG A 138 -20.42 -9.52 -20.77
CA ARG A 138 -21.87 -9.45 -20.55
C ARG A 138 -22.66 -9.93 -21.76
N ASP A 139 -22.25 -9.51 -22.96
CA ASP A 139 -22.95 -9.85 -24.20
C ASP A 139 -22.86 -11.36 -24.51
N GLU A 140 -21.80 -12.04 -24.05
CA GLU A 140 -21.65 -13.50 -24.13
C GLU A 140 -22.53 -14.27 -23.13
N VAL A 141 -22.89 -13.64 -22.00
CA VAL A 141 -23.57 -14.27 -20.85
C VAL A 141 -25.06 -13.91 -20.82
N ALA A 142 -25.64 -13.47 -21.93
CA ALA A 142 -26.96 -12.83 -22.04
C ALA A 142 -28.18 -13.61 -21.46
N ASP A 143 -28.04 -14.87 -21.07
CA ASP A 143 -29.09 -15.62 -20.37
C ASP A 143 -28.97 -15.46 -18.83
N PRO A 144 -30.11 -15.34 -18.11
CA PRO A 144 -30.17 -15.08 -16.66
C PRO A 144 -29.70 -16.30 -15.84
N THR A 145 -28.40 -16.58 -15.90
CA THR A 145 -27.74 -17.68 -15.22
C THR A 145 -26.39 -17.22 -14.67
N THR A 146 -26.00 -17.77 -13.51
CA THR A 146 -24.67 -17.54 -12.97
C THR A 146 -23.68 -18.45 -13.69
N ILE A 147 -22.72 -17.87 -14.40
CA ILE A 147 -21.68 -18.58 -15.13
C ILE A 147 -20.39 -18.54 -14.30
N PRO A 148 -19.86 -19.70 -13.86
CA PRO A 148 -18.59 -19.75 -13.15
C PRO A 148 -17.42 -19.45 -14.11
N ARG A 149 -16.51 -18.59 -13.67
CA ARG A 149 -15.28 -18.21 -14.39
C ARG A 149 -14.02 -18.81 -13.76
N ASN A 150 -14.12 -19.32 -12.51
CA ASN A 150 -13.05 -20.08 -11.85
C ASN A 150 -11.67 -19.36 -11.81
N GLY A 151 -11.66 -18.03 -11.69
CA GLY A 151 -10.45 -17.22 -11.65
C GLY A 151 -9.92 -16.81 -13.03
N GLU A 152 -10.68 -17.03 -14.10
CA GLU A 152 -10.30 -16.56 -15.42
C GLU A 152 -10.26 -15.03 -15.46
N TRP A 153 -9.24 -14.49 -16.14
CA TRP A 153 -9.03 -13.06 -16.22
C TRP A 153 -9.95 -12.43 -17.26
N THR A 154 -10.54 -11.30 -16.91
CA THR A 154 -11.29 -10.43 -17.83
C THR A 154 -10.90 -9.00 -17.48
N GLY A 155 -10.26 -8.31 -18.43
CA GLY A 155 -9.54 -7.07 -18.16
C GLY A 155 -8.45 -7.27 -17.11
N LEU A 156 -8.46 -6.41 -16.09
CA LEU A 156 -7.54 -6.46 -14.96
C LEU A 156 -8.11 -7.19 -13.74
N TYR A 157 -9.18 -7.97 -13.89
CA TYR A 157 -9.80 -8.71 -12.80
C TYR A 157 -9.80 -10.22 -13.07
N ALA A 158 -9.44 -11.00 -12.06
CA ALA A 158 -9.71 -12.43 -12.04
C ALA A 158 -11.15 -12.63 -11.57
N LEU A 159 -12.02 -13.21 -12.39
CA LEU A 159 -13.43 -13.37 -12.08
C LEU A 159 -13.70 -14.77 -11.53
N ARG A 160 -14.46 -14.83 -10.44
CA ARG A 160 -14.97 -16.09 -9.90
C ARG A 160 -16.23 -16.53 -10.61
N SER A 161 -17.16 -15.59 -10.83
CA SER A 161 -18.42 -15.83 -11.52
C SER A 161 -18.95 -14.54 -12.14
N VAL A 162 -19.85 -14.69 -13.12
CA VAL A 162 -20.65 -13.61 -13.67
C VAL A 162 -22.12 -13.99 -13.60
N SER A 163 -22.98 -13.06 -13.23
CA SER A 163 -24.43 -13.28 -13.22
C SER A 163 -25.18 -12.04 -13.68
N VAL A 164 -26.32 -12.23 -14.32
CA VAL A 164 -27.24 -11.14 -14.68
C VAL A 164 -28.54 -11.32 -13.91
N ALA A 165 -28.98 -10.27 -13.21
CA ALA A 165 -30.24 -10.24 -12.47
C ALA A 165 -30.88 -8.85 -12.54
N ASP A 166 -32.13 -8.77 -13.00
CA ASP A 166 -32.91 -7.53 -13.15
C ASP A 166 -32.11 -6.42 -13.86
N ASP A 167 -31.55 -6.74 -15.03
CA ASP A 167 -30.72 -5.86 -15.87
C ASP A 167 -29.38 -5.38 -15.26
N VAL A 168 -29.06 -5.80 -14.03
CA VAL A 168 -27.76 -5.59 -13.40
C VAL A 168 -26.85 -6.79 -13.70
N THR A 169 -25.64 -6.51 -14.20
CA THR A 169 -24.61 -7.55 -14.39
C THR A 169 -23.64 -7.51 -13.22
N HIS A 170 -23.49 -8.62 -12.50
CA HIS A 170 -22.55 -8.78 -11.40
C HIS A 170 -21.34 -9.60 -11.83
N TYR A 171 -20.16 -9.04 -11.60
CA TYR A 171 -18.88 -9.70 -11.78
C TYR A 171 -18.29 -9.97 -10.39
N GLU A 172 -18.36 -11.21 -9.92
CA GLU A 172 -17.72 -11.60 -8.66
C GLU A 172 -16.21 -11.69 -8.89
N VAL A 173 -15.44 -10.89 -8.16
CA VAL A 173 -13.98 -10.84 -8.30
C VAL A 173 -13.35 -11.84 -7.34
N GLU A 174 -12.38 -12.59 -7.81
CA GLU A 174 -11.69 -13.58 -6.99
C GLU A 174 -10.94 -12.89 -5.84
N LYS A 175 -11.17 -13.36 -4.61
CA LYS A 175 -10.57 -12.83 -3.36
C LYS A 175 -10.90 -11.36 -3.06
N ALA A 176 -11.87 -10.77 -3.77
CA ALA A 176 -12.41 -9.47 -3.41
C ALA A 176 -13.30 -9.58 -2.17
N GLY A 177 -13.29 -8.51 -1.38
CA GLY A 177 -13.95 -8.43 -0.10
C GLY A 177 -13.08 -8.95 1.06
N LEU A 178 -13.16 -8.27 2.20
CA LEU A 178 -12.39 -8.62 3.39
C LEU A 178 -12.83 -9.96 4.02
N LEU A 179 -14.14 -10.16 4.17
CA LEU A 179 -14.72 -11.33 4.85
C LEU A 179 -15.87 -11.99 4.06
N LYS A 180 -16.42 -11.27 3.10
CA LYS A 180 -17.59 -11.67 2.30
C LYS A 180 -17.28 -11.47 0.83
N PRO A 181 -17.89 -12.26 -0.07
CA PRO A 181 -17.74 -12.05 -1.50
C PRO A 181 -18.11 -10.63 -1.90
N ALA A 182 -17.31 -10.06 -2.79
CA ALA A 182 -17.54 -8.76 -3.36
C ALA A 182 -17.14 -8.75 -4.84
N GLY A 183 -17.55 -7.70 -5.54
CA GLY A 183 -17.28 -7.59 -6.95
C GLY A 183 -17.71 -6.26 -7.54
N LEU A 184 -17.76 -6.25 -8.87
CA LEU A 184 -18.25 -5.12 -9.64
C LEU A 184 -19.66 -5.41 -10.12
N ALA A 185 -20.47 -4.36 -10.24
CA ALA A 185 -21.77 -4.39 -10.88
C ALA A 185 -21.82 -3.33 -11.97
N HIS A 186 -22.49 -3.65 -13.06
CA HIS A 186 -22.77 -2.73 -14.16
C HIS A 186 -24.28 -2.62 -14.35
N SER A 187 -24.80 -1.41 -14.41
CA SER A 187 -26.22 -1.11 -14.67
C SER A 187 -26.35 0.23 -15.37
N THR A 188 -27.13 0.25 -16.45
CA THR A 188 -27.51 1.49 -17.14
C THR A 188 -28.57 2.29 -16.39
N GLU A 189 -29.22 1.68 -15.40
CA GLU A 189 -30.13 2.35 -14.48
C GLU A 189 -29.44 2.62 -13.14
N GLU A 190 -29.81 3.71 -12.49
CA GLU A 190 -29.23 4.09 -11.21
C GLU A 190 -29.60 3.08 -10.11
N ILE A 191 -28.59 2.46 -9.51
CA ILE A 191 -28.78 1.56 -8.37
C ILE A 191 -28.71 2.36 -7.05
N PRO A 192 -29.70 2.22 -6.15
CA PRO A 192 -29.62 2.80 -4.81
C PRO A 192 -28.38 2.30 -4.04
N VAL A 193 -27.57 3.24 -3.54
CA VAL A 193 -26.34 2.95 -2.80
C VAL A 193 -26.57 2.85 -1.29
N GLY A 194 -25.77 2.02 -0.61
CA GLY A 194 -25.81 1.90 0.86
C GLY A 194 -27.07 1.25 1.45
N VAL A 195 -27.94 0.68 0.61
CA VAL A 195 -29.18 0.00 1.01
C VAL A 195 -29.35 -1.33 0.30
N PHE A 196 -30.14 -2.23 0.87
CA PHE A 196 -30.54 -3.47 0.19
C PHE A 196 -31.54 -3.16 -0.92
N VAL A 197 -31.23 -3.59 -2.13
CA VAL A 197 -32.10 -3.43 -3.29
C VAL A 197 -33.00 -4.67 -3.44
N PRO A 198 -34.33 -4.52 -3.52
CA PRO A 198 -35.23 -5.65 -3.76
C PRO A 198 -34.84 -6.43 -5.01
N GLY A 199 -34.90 -7.77 -4.97
CA GLY A 199 -34.50 -8.64 -6.08
C GLY A 199 -33.00 -8.96 -6.14
N GLN A 200 -32.15 -8.16 -5.49
CA GLN A 200 -30.69 -8.28 -5.58
C GLN A 200 -30.02 -9.06 -4.42
N GLY A 201 -30.83 -9.66 -3.55
CA GLY A 201 -30.37 -10.45 -2.41
C GLY A 201 -29.83 -9.58 -1.26
N SER A 202 -28.81 -10.09 -0.56
CA SER A 202 -28.10 -9.44 0.56
C SER A 202 -26.98 -8.50 0.09
N ARG A 203 -27.05 -7.98 -1.14
CA ARG A 203 -26.02 -7.10 -1.70
C ARG A 203 -26.29 -5.64 -1.37
N ILE A 204 -25.24 -4.92 -1.03
CA ILE A 204 -25.21 -3.46 -0.92
C ILE A 204 -24.26 -2.92 -1.98
N TYR A 205 -24.62 -1.79 -2.58
CA TYR A 205 -23.89 -1.17 -3.67
C TYR A 205 -23.22 0.14 -3.25
N GLU A 206 -22.06 0.41 -3.83
CA GLU A 206 -21.34 1.68 -3.77
C GLU A 206 -21.00 2.12 -5.19
N HIS A 207 -21.21 3.40 -5.51
CA HIS A 207 -20.97 3.92 -6.84
C HIS A 207 -19.47 4.14 -7.08
N VAL A 208 -18.98 3.77 -8.27
CA VAL A 208 -17.57 3.97 -8.65
C VAL A 208 -17.44 5.10 -9.65
N SER A 209 -17.98 4.92 -10.86
CA SER A 209 -17.93 5.89 -11.95
C SER A 209 -18.84 5.46 -13.08
N GLY A 210 -19.59 6.40 -13.67
CA GLY A 210 -20.53 6.07 -14.75
C GLY A 210 -21.54 5.01 -14.31
N ASP A 211 -21.67 3.95 -15.09
CA ASP A 211 -22.62 2.86 -14.87
C ASP A 211 -22.05 1.72 -13.97
N TRP A 212 -20.90 1.97 -13.34
CA TRP A 212 -20.18 0.99 -12.52
C TRP A 212 -20.35 1.20 -11.02
N TYR A 213 -20.56 0.09 -10.34
CA TYR A 213 -20.74 -0.02 -8.90
C TYR A 213 -19.83 -1.11 -8.33
N VAL A 214 -19.44 -0.98 -7.06
CA VAL A 214 -18.96 -2.09 -6.24
C VAL A 214 -20.17 -2.69 -5.52
N TRP A 215 -20.21 -4.01 -5.39
CA TRP A 215 -21.17 -4.68 -4.51
C TRP A 215 -20.46 -5.54 -3.47
N VAL A 216 -21.08 -5.64 -2.30
CA VAL A 216 -20.63 -6.50 -1.19
C VAL A 216 -21.80 -7.30 -0.67
N ASP A 217 -21.57 -8.60 -0.46
CA ASP A 217 -22.55 -9.48 0.19
C ASP A 217 -22.54 -9.31 1.72
N HIS A 218 -23.71 -9.24 2.36
CA HIS A 218 -23.86 -9.10 3.81
C HIS A 218 -24.33 -10.38 4.50
#